data_AF-A0A6S7HSW4-F1
#
_entry.id   AF-A0A6S7HSW4-F1
#
_cell.length_a   1.000
_cell.length_b   1.000
_cell.length_c   1.000
_cell.angle_alpha   90.00
_cell.angle_beta   90.00
_cell.angle_gamma   90.00
#
_symmetry.space_group_name_H-M   'P 1'
#
loop_
_entity.id
_entity.type
_entity.pdbx_description
1 polymer ?
#
loop_
_entity_poly.entity_id
_entity_poly.type
_entity_poly.pdbx_seq_one_letter_code
_entity_poly.pdbx_strand_id
1 'polypeptide(L)'
;MKNEQISSYLARKECEWLFNPPHASHAGGIWERMIGMTRKTLDAMLQELPTKQLTHEVLTALMAEVSAIMNSRPLAPVSIDPKAPRY
;
A
#
# COMPACT_ATOMS: atom_id res chain seq x y z
N MET A 1 1.61 0.46 -24.87
CA MET A 1 3.07 0.31 -25.07
C MET A 1 3.49 -0.97 -24.34
N LYS A 2 3.83 -2.05 -25.06
CA LYS A 2 4.34 -3.29 -24.44
C LYS A 2 5.83 -3.09 -24.17
N ASN A 3 6.23 -3.10 -22.90
CA ASN A 3 7.65 -3.07 -22.55
C ASN A 3 8.17 -4.51 -22.57
N GLU A 4 8.99 -4.85 -23.57
CA GLU A 4 9.49 -6.21 -23.78
C GLU A 4 10.36 -6.72 -22.63
N GLN A 5 11.10 -5.83 -21.96
CA GLN A 5 11.90 -6.18 -20.80
C GLN A 5 11.02 -6.60 -19.61
N ILE A 6 9.95 -5.83 -19.35
CA ILE A 6 8.98 -6.14 -18.29
C ILE A 6 8.25 -7.44 -18.61
N SER A 7 7.76 -7.62 -19.84
CA SER A 7 7.06 -8.83 -20.26
C SER A 7 7.94 -10.08 -20.11
N SER A 8 9.21 -9.99 -20.52
CA SER A 8 10.17 -11.12 -20.41
C SER A 8 10.49 -11.44 -18.95
N TYR A 9 10.64 -10.42 -18.10
CA TYR A 9 10.84 -10.60 -16.67
C TYR A 9 9.66 -11.30 -16.00
N LEU A 10 8.44 -10.84 -16.28
CA LEU A 10 7.22 -11.38 -15.67
C LEU A 10 6.90 -12.80 -16.17
N ALA A 11 7.14 -13.09 -17.46
CA ALA A 11 7.01 -14.44 -18.01
C ALA A 11 7.93 -15.44 -17.29
N ARG A 12 9.18 -15.05 -16.98
CA ARG A 12 10.12 -15.86 -16.19
C ARG A 12 9.69 -16.05 -14.73
N LYS A 13 8.79 -15.20 -14.24
CA LYS A 13 8.24 -15.24 -12.88
C LYS A 13 6.83 -15.81 -12.83
N GLU A 14 6.33 -16.34 -13.95
CA GLU A 14 4.95 -16.85 -14.08
C GLU A 14 3.90 -15.82 -13.64
N CYS A 15 4.18 -14.53 -13.86
CA CYS A 15 3.32 -13.41 -13.52
C CYS A 15 2.76 -12.75 -14.79
N GLU A 16 1.53 -12.27 -14.73
CA GLU A 16 0.90 -11.51 -15.81
C GLU A 16 0.76 -10.03 -15.43
N TRP A 17 1.01 -9.12 -16.38
CA TRP A 17 0.74 -7.70 -16.22
C TRP A 17 -0.60 -7.34 -16.86
N LEU A 18 -1.60 -7.06 -16.03
CA LEU A 18 -2.94 -6.68 -16.48
C LEU A 18 -3.16 -5.18 -16.29
N PHE A 19 -3.52 -4.49 -17.36
CA PHE A 19 -3.98 -3.10 -17.27
C PHE A 19 -5.47 -3.07 -16.95
N ASN A 20 -5.89 -2.06 -16.18
CA ASN A 20 -7.31 -1.79 -16.00
C ASN A 20 -7.97 -1.56 -17.36
N PRO A 21 -9.16 -2.12 -17.62
CA PRO A 21 -9.90 -1.86 -18.84
C PRO A 21 -10.11 -0.35 -19.04
N PRO A 22 -10.16 0.13 -20.30
CA PRO A 22 -10.53 1.51 -20.58
C PRO A 22 -11.84 1.87 -19.88
N HIS A 23 -11.89 3.04 -19.24
CA HIS A 23 -13.05 3.54 -18.49
C HIS A 23 -13.43 2.77 -17.20
N ALA A 24 -12.65 1.77 -16.78
CA ALA A 24 -12.83 1.07 -15.50
C ALA A 24 -12.00 1.71 -14.38
N SER A 25 -12.15 3.01 -14.14
CA SER A 25 -11.39 3.72 -13.08
C SER A 25 -11.59 3.12 -11.69
N HIS A 26 -12.79 2.59 -11.42
CA HIS A 26 -13.12 1.91 -10.17
C HIS A 26 -12.24 0.68 -9.87
N ALA A 27 -11.68 0.02 -10.89
CA ALA A 27 -10.75 -1.10 -10.69
C ALA A 27 -9.45 -0.67 -9.99
N GLY A 28 -9.07 0.61 -10.10
CA GLY A 28 -7.94 1.21 -9.37
C GLY A 28 -8.27 1.66 -7.95
N GLY A 29 -9.55 1.72 -7.57
CA GLY A 29 -9.97 2.43 -6.35
C GLY A 29 -9.42 1.86 -5.05
N ILE A 30 -9.13 0.55 -4.99
CA ILE A 30 -8.48 -0.06 -3.83
C ILE A 30 -7.04 0.45 -3.70
N TRP A 31 -6.30 0.47 -4.81
CA TRP A 31 -4.92 0.97 -4.85
C TRP A 31 -4.85 2.45 -4.51
N GLU A 32 -5.76 3.27 -5.06
CA GLU A 32 -5.86 4.70 -4.73
C GLU A 32 -6.15 4.93 -3.24
N ARG A 33 -7.07 4.14 -2.67
CA ARG A 33 -7.35 4.19 -1.22
C ARG A 33 -6.12 3.83 -0.40
N MET A 34 -5.38 2.79 -0.78
CA MET A 34 -4.13 2.39 -0.12
C MET A 34 -3.08 3.48 -0.21
N ILE A 35 -2.91 4.11 -1.38
CA ILE A 35 -2.00 5.26 -1.57
C ILE A 35 -2.39 6.42 -0.65
N GLY A 36 -3.69 6.73 -0.56
CA GLY A 36 -4.20 7.78 0.32
C GLY A 36 -3.95 7.48 1.81
N MET A 37 -4.10 6.23 2.23
CA MET A 37 -3.79 5.82 3.61
C MET A 37 -2.30 5.91 3.91
N THR A 38 -1.44 5.39 3.03
CA THR A 38 0.02 5.48 3.15
C THR A 38 0.48 6.93 3.31
N ARG A 39 -0.03 7.85 2.47
CA ARG A 39 0.30 9.28 2.56
C ARG A 39 -0.12 9.88 3.89
N LYS A 40 -1.36 9.62 4.33
CA LYS A 40 -1.86 10.14 5.61
C LYS A 40 -1.04 9.66 6.81
N THR A 41 -0.64 8.39 6.82
CA THR A 41 0.19 7.85 7.89
C THR A 41 1.58 8.49 7.89
N LEU A 42 2.19 8.61 6.70
CA LEU A 42 3.49 9.26 6.57
C LEU A 42 3.42 10.74 6.99
N ASP A 43 2.39 11.48 6.57
CA ASP A 43 2.21 12.89 6.91
C ASP A 43 2.08 13.07 8.43
N ALA A 44 1.37 12.17 9.12
CA ALA A 44 1.25 12.18 10.58
C ALA A 44 2.62 11.98 11.26
N MET A 45 3.42 11.02 10.79
CA MET A 45 4.78 10.80 11.32
C MET A 45 5.70 11.99 11.05
N LEU A 46 5.62 12.60 9.87
CA LEU A 46 6.43 13.76 9.51
C LEU A 46 6.07 15.02 10.32
N GLN A 47 4.83 15.17 10.77
CA GLN A 47 4.43 16.27 11.65
C GLN A 47 5.11 16.21 13.02
N GLU A 48 5.43 15.01 13.50
CA GLU A 48 6.16 14.80 14.77
C GLU A 48 7.68 14.97 14.61
N LEU A 49 8.18 14.95 13.36
CA LEU A 49 9.60 15.04 13.05
C LEU A 49 10.07 16.51 12.90
N PRO A 50 11.13 16.95 13.58
CA PRO A 50 11.72 18.27 13.33
C PRO A 50 12.24 18.37 11.88
N THR A 51 11.94 19.46 11.18
CA THR A 51 12.23 19.65 9.74
C THR A 51 13.70 19.44 9.34
N LYS A 52 14.65 19.64 10.27
CA LYS A 52 16.10 19.45 10.03
C LYS A 52 16.56 17.99 10.13
N GLN A 53 15.68 17.05 10.48
CA GLN A 53 16.04 15.64 10.71
C GLN A 53 15.60 14.69 9.59
N LEU A 54 14.96 15.19 8.53
CA LEU A 54 14.55 14.34 7.42
C LEU A 54 15.74 14.01 6.51
N THR A 55 16.40 12.89 6.78
CA THR A 55 17.40 12.30 5.89
C THR A 55 16.79 11.18 5.04
N HIS A 56 17.55 10.69 4.06
CA HIS A 56 17.14 9.54 3.25
C HIS A 56 16.92 8.29 4.11
N GLU A 57 17.79 8.06 5.10
CA GLU A 57 17.72 6.94 6.03
C GLU A 57 16.46 7.04 6.90
N VAL A 58 16.16 8.23 7.42
CA VAL A 58 14.95 8.48 8.20
C VAL A 58 13.70 8.27 7.35
N LEU A 59 13.65 8.81 6.13
CA LEU A 59 12.52 8.58 5.22
C LEU A 59 12.32 7.09 4.91
N THR A 60 13.42 6.35 4.68
CA THR A 60 13.37 4.91 4.42
C THR A 60 12.82 4.15 5.62
N ALA A 61 13.24 4.51 6.84
CA ALA A 61 12.72 3.93 8.08
C ALA A 61 11.23 4.23 8.26
N LEU A 62 10.81 5.48 8.08
CA LEU A 62 9.39 5.87 8.15
C LEU A 62 8.55 5.10 7.13
N MET A 63 9.03 4.93 5.89
CA MET A 63 8.32 4.14 4.88
C MET A 63 8.20 2.66 5.27
N ALA A 64 9.20 2.09 5.96
CA ALA A 64 9.12 0.74 6.49
C ALA A 64 8.06 0.64 7.61
N GLU A 65 7.98 1.62 8.50
CA GLU A 65 6.95 1.68 9.55
C GLU A 65 5.54 1.84 8.97
N VAL A 66 5.36 2.74 8.00
CA VAL A 66 4.08 2.88 7.27
C VAL A 66 3.70 1.55 6.64
N SER A 67 4.63 0.83 6.01
CA SER A 67 4.37 -0.49 5.44
C SER A 67 3.94 -1.52 6.49
N ALA A 68 4.59 -1.51 7.66
CA ALA A 68 4.23 -2.39 8.77
C ALA A 68 2.82 -2.08 9.31
N ILE A 69 2.46 -0.81 9.46
CA ILE A 69 1.12 -0.37 9.88
C ILE A 69 0.06 -0.84 8.88
N MET A 70 0.30 -0.61 7.59
CA MET A 70 -0.64 -0.99 6.54
C MET A 70 -0.86 -2.52 6.48
N ASN A 71 0.20 -3.31 6.66
CA ASN A 71 0.14 -4.78 6.65
C ASN A 71 -0.46 -5.37 7.94
N SER A 72 -0.40 -4.65 9.06
CA SER A 72 -0.96 -5.10 10.35
C SER A 72 -2.46 -4.80 10.49
N ARG A 73 -3.06 -4.11 9.51
CA ARG A 73 -4.49 -3.81 9.52
C ARG A 73 -5.30 -5.10 9.39
N PRO A 74 -6.34 -5.31 10.24
CA PRO A 74 -7.22 -6.48 10.12
C PRO A 74 -7.82 -6.59 8.71
N LEU A 75 -7.78 -7.80 8.15
CA LEU A 75 -8.35 -8.10 6.82
C LEU A 75 -9.88 -7.99 6.81
N ALA A 76 -10.51 -8.25 7.96
CA ALA A 76 -11.94 -8.10 8.18
C ALA A 76 -12.17 -7.30 9.47
N PRO A 77 -13.31 -6.58 9.58
CA PRO A 77 -13.71 -5.97 10.84
C PRO A 77 -13.72 -7.03 11.95
N VAL A 78 -12.99 -6.76 13.03
CA VAL A 78 -13.06 -7.60 14.23
C VAL A 78 -14.36 -7.26 14.93
N SER A 79 -15.25 -8.26 15.07
CA SER A 79 -16.51 -8.06 15.79
C SER A 79 -16.23 -7.75 17.26
N ILE A 80 -16.87 -6.71 17.77
CA ILE A 80 -16.89 -6.39 19.20
C ILE A 80 -18.06 -7.07 19.94
N ASP A 81 -18.94 -7.76 19.20
CA ASP A 81 -20.05 -8.52 19.78
C ASP A 81 -19.51 -9.80 20.45
N PRO A 82 -19.68 -9.98 21.78
CA PRO A 82 -19.26 -11.18 22.49
C PRO A 82 -19.92 -12.47 21.98
N LYS A 83 -21.05 -12.35 21.26
CA LYS A 83 -21.81 -13.47 20.70
C LYS A 83 -21.47 -13.76 19.24
N ALA A 84 -20.66 -12.93 18.59
CA ALA A 84 -20.25 -13.20 17.22
C ALA A 84 -19.39 -14.48 17.17
N PRO A 85 -19.65 -15.39 16.21
CA PRO A 85 -18.83 -16.58 16.04
C PRO A 85 -17.37 -16.15 15.79
N ARG A 86 -16.45 -16.74 16.54
CA ARG A 86 -15.01 -16.56 16.28
C ARG A 86 -14.69 -17.38 15.04
N TYR A 87 -14.29 -16.70 13.97
CA TYR A 87 -13.73 -17.31 12.77
C TYR A 87 -12.33 -17.86 13.05
#